data_AF-A0A285UFQ3-F1
#
_entry.id   AF-A0A285UFQ3-F1
#
_cell.length_a   1.000
_cell.length_b   1.000
_cell.length_c   1.000
_cell.angle_alpha   90.00
_cell.angle_beta   90.00
_cell.angle_gamma   90.00
#
_symmetry.space_group_name_H-M   'P 1'
#
loop_
_entity.id
_entity.type
_entity.pdbx_description
1 polymer ?
#
loop_
_entity_poly.entity_id
_entity_poly.type
_entity_poly.pdbx_seq_one_letter_code
_entity_poly.pdbx_strand_id
1 'polypeptide(L)' 'MRAVAGSPRGHYSPAMISGNTVYISGQTSADPKTGMPVPGGIEA' A
#
# COMPACT_ATOMS: atom_id res chain seq x y z
N MET A 1 -14.60 -3.82 5.95
CA MET A 1 -13.25 -3.28 5.81
C MET A 1 -12.68 -3.76 4.47
N ARG A 2 -12.57 -2.90 3.44
CA ARG A 2 -11.90 -3.29 2.18
C ARG A 2 -10.47 -2.81 2.23
N ALA A 3 -9.51 -3.72 2.08
CA ALA A 3 -8.14 -3.34 1.80
C ALA A 3 -8.10 -2.65 0.43
N VAL A 4 -7.60 -1.42 0.41
CA VAL A 4 -7.24 -0.70 -0.82
C VAL A 4 -5.72 -0.88 -0.96
N ALA A 5 -5.28 -1.30 -2.15
CA ALA A 5 -3.95 -1.80 -2.50
C ALA A 5 -3.64 -3.22 -1.99
N GLY A 6 -2.95 -4.00 -2.83
CA GLY A 6 -2.85 -5.47 -2.77
C GLY A 6 -2.40 -6.05 -1.42
N SER A 7 -2.71 -7.33 -1.21
CA SER A 7 -2.36 -8.05 0.02
C SER A 7 -0.87 -7.89 0.37
N PRO A 8 -0.53 -7.59 1.65
CA PRO A 8 0.85 -7.56 2.11
C PRO A 8 1.61 -8.81 1.70
N ARG A 9 2.85 -8.62 1.23
CA ARG A 9 3.76 -9.73 0.89
C ARG A 9 4.56 -10.25 2.11
N GLY A 10 4.38 -9.65 3.29
CA GLY A 10 5.05 -10.04 4.52
C GLY A 10 4.15 -9.93 5.74
N HIS A 11 4.69 -10.23 6.93
CA HIS A 11 3.94 -10.20 8.19
C HIS A 11 3.76 -8.79 8.74
N TYR A 12 2.94 -7.99 8.06
CA TYR A 12 2.54 -6.65 8.49
C TYR A 12 1.13 -6.32 7.98
N SER A 13 0.51 -5.28 8.56
CA SER A 13 -0.78 -4.75 8.10
C SER A 13 -0.55 -3.54 7.19
N PRO A 14 -1.27 -3.39 6.04
CA PRO A 14 -1.11 -2.20 5.17
C PRO A 14 -1.42 -0.91 5.92
N ALA A 15 -2.41 -0.96 6.80
CA ALA A 15 -2.75 0.09 7.73
C ALA A 15 -3.43 -0.50 8.98
N MET A 16 -3.39 0.22 10.10
CA MET A 16 -4.19 -0.05 11.28
C MET A 16 -4.86 1.23 11.77
N ILE A 17 -6.09 1.09 12.26
CA ILE A 17 -6.83 2.17 12.91
C ILE A 17 -6.77 1.93 14.42
N SER A 18 -6.38 2.95 15.17
CA SER A 18 -6.41 2.93 16.64
C SER A 18 -7.03 4.23 17.14
N GLY A 19 -8.22 4.14 17.72
CA GLY A 19 -9.04 5.30 18.07
C GLY A 19 -9.35 6.16 16.83
N ASN A 20 -8.90 7.42 16.85
CA ASN A 20 -9.06 8.39 15.77
C ASN A 20 -7.81 8.53 14.87
N THR A 21 -6.80 7.67 15.07
CA THR A 21 -5.53 7.74 14.35
C THR A 21 -5.40 6.57 13.38
N VAL A 22 -4.93 6.87 12.16
CA VAL A 22 -4.59 5.87 11.15
C VAL A 22 -3.07 5.76 11.05
N TYR A 23 -2.54 4.57 11.26
CA TYR A 23 -1.14 4.25 11.04
C TYR A 23 -1.02 3.52 9.69
N ILE A 24 -0.34 4.12 8.73
CA ILE A 24 -0.14 3.57 7.39
C ILE A 24 1.28 3.04 7.23
N SER A 25 1.41 1.86 6.61
CA SER A 25 2.71 1.39 6.14
C SER A 25 3.17 2.21 4.93
N GLY A 26 4.47 2.26 4.67
CA GLY A 26 5.00 2.84 3.45
C GLY A 26 4.41 2.17 2.22
N GLN A 27 3.84 2.97 1.30
CA GLN A 27 3.34 2.48 0.03
C GLN A 27 4.44 2.56 -1.02
N THR A 28 4.52 1.56 -1.90
CA THR A 28 5.46 1.54 -3.03
C THR A 28 4.81 2.18 -4.26
N SER A 29 5.61 2.43 -5.31
CA SER A 29 5.11 2.85 -6.63
C SER A 29 4.43 1.73 -7.43
N ALA A 30 4.15 0.58 -6.81
CA ALA A 30 3.56 -0.56 -7.49
C ALA A 30 2.07 -0.29 -7.80
N ASP A 31 1.68 -0.46 -9.06
CA ASP A 31 0.27 -0.45 -9.47
C ASP A 31 -0.46 -1.59 -8.74
N PRO A 32 -1.57 -1.32 -8.02
CA PRO A 32 -2.28 -2.33 -7.25
C PRO A 32 -2.93 -3.44 -8.09
N LYS A 33 -3.13 -3.23 -9.41
CA LYS A 33 -3.66 -4.22 -10.35
C LYS A 33 -2.58 -5.18 -10.83
N THR A 34 -1.39 -4.67 -11.13
CA THR A 34 -0.30 -5.48 -11.73
C THR A 34 0.72 -5.95 -10.70
N GLY A 35 0.81 -5.25 -9.56
CA GLY A 35 1.83 -5.46 -8.53
C GLY A 35 3.23 -5.00 -8.93
N MET A 36 3.37 -4.26 -10.03
CA MET A 36 4.64 -3.79 -10.62
C MET A 36 4.71 -2.26 -10.62
N PRO A 37 5.91 -1.65 -10.56
CA PRO A 37 6.06 -0.19 -10.66
C PRO A 37 5.51 0.38 -11.98
N VAL A 38 4.93 1.57 -11.91
CA VAL A 38 4.53 2.33 -13.10
C VAL A 38 5.77 2.78 -13.88
N PRO A 39 5.79 2.67 -15.22
CA PRO A 39 6.88 3.22 -16.03
C PRO A 39 6.94 4.76 -15.93
N GLY A 40 8.15 5.31 -15.84
CA GLY A 40 8.38 6.77 -15.86
C GLY A 40 9.22 7.33 -14.70
N GLY A 41 9.75 6.47 -13.82
CA GLY A 41 10.75 6.86 -12.83
C GLY A 41 10.13 7.49 -11.59
N ILE A 42 10.65 8.65 -11.17
CA ILE A 42 10.27 9.28 -9.88
C ILE A 42 8.91 9.99 -9.93
N GLU A 43 8.54 10.57 -11.07
CA GLU A 43 7.31 11.38 -11.21
C GLU A 43 6.09 10.55 -11.63
N ALA A 44 6.27 9.26 -11.89
CA ALA A 44 5.27 8.36 -12.49
C ALA A 44 4.30 7.73 -11.49
#